data_AF-A0A5P9CFD9-F1
#
_entry.id   AF-A0A5P9CFD9-F1
#
_cell.length_a   1.000
_cell.length_b   1.000
_cell.length_c   1.000
_cell.angle_alpha   90.00
_cell.angle_beta   90.00
_cell.angle_gamma   90.00
#
_symmetry.space_group_name_H-M   'P 1'
#
loop_
_entity.id
_entity.type
_entity.pdbx_description
1 polymer ?
#
loop_
_entity_poly.entity_id
_entity_poly.type
_entity_poly.pdbx_seq_one_letter_code
_entity_poly.pdbx_strand_id
1 'polypeptide(L)'
;MVLLDVDGVMTDGSIYIHQDGEFFKSFNVKDGLAIELLRAHGIKSGVISGKASSALDTRCQQLGFDEIITGCKNKLPALIGICRKYKITTEQIAFLGDDVLDIPIFETVGLSAAPADAHSLALKNVDWISSLKGGEGMVREFVDLLLTKQLHKTLTEIYKPLLNKIRLDDVATLEQ
;
A
#
# COMPACT_ATOMS: atom_id res chain seq x y z
N MET A 1 3.32 -10.21 2.56
CA MET A 1 2.73 -8.97 3.15
C MET A 1 2.92 -7.86 2.13
N VAL A 2 1.96 -6.94 2.01
CA VAL A 2 2.10 -5.76 1.14
C VAL A 2 2.28 -4.52 2.01
N LEU A 3 3.40 -3.83 1.84
CA LEU A 3 3.72 -2.60 2.55
C LEU A 3 3.70 -1.42 1.58
N LEU A 4 3.24 -0.26 2.04
CA LEU A 4 3.10 0.92 1.20
C LEU A 4 3.77 2.14 1.84
N ASP A 5 4.43 2.95 1.03
CA ASP A 5 4.47 4.39 1.30
C ASP A 5 3.08 5.02 1.07
N VAL A 6 2.94 6.27 1.48
CA VAL A 6 1.71 7.04 1.44
C VAL A 6 1.80 8.12 0.39
N ASP A 7 2.71 9.08 0.60
CA ASP A 7 2.77 10.27 -0.22
C ASP A 7 3.38 9.90 -1.58
N GLY A 8 2.66 10.19 -2.66
CA GLY A 8 3.05 9.78 -4.02
C GLY A 8 2.67 8.35 -4.38
N VAL A 9 2.17 7.53 -3.45
CA VAL A 9 1.68 6.16 -3.70
C VAL A 9 0.16 6.08 -3.50
N MET A 10 -0.29 6.23 -2.25
CA MET A 10 -1.71 6.27 -1.89
C MET A 10 -2.34 7.66 -2.11
N THR A 11 -1.50 8.68 -2.28
CA THR A 11 -1.85 10.06 -2.62
C THR A 11 -1.11 10.48 -3.89
N ASP A 12 -1.48 11.63 -4.45
CA ASP A 12 -0.81 12.26 -5.60
C ASP A 12 0.51 12.98 -5.22
N GLY A 13 0.97 12.81 -3.96
CA GLY A 13 2.16 13.48 -3.42
C GLY A 13 1.94 14.94 -2.99
N SER A 14 0.75 15.49 -3.22
CA SER A 14 0.41 16.85 -2.78
C SER A 14 0.26 16.93 -1.27
N ILE A 15 0.80 18.00 -0.67
CA ILE A 15 0.65 18.29 0.76
C ILE A 15 -0.14 19.60 0.92
N TYR A 16 -1.27 19.52 1.60
CA TYR A 16 -2.12 20.68 1.88
C TYR A 16 -1.84 21.20 3.30
N ILE A 17 -1.34 22.43 3.38
CA ILE A 17 -0.84 23.05 4.62
C ILE A 17 -1.75 24.22 5.02
N HIS A 18 -2.27 24.17 6.25
CA HIS A 18 -2.96 25.23 6.96
C HIS A 18 -1.93 26.01 7.79
N GLN A 19 -2.32 27.15 8.35
CA GLN A 19 -1.43 27.94 9.22
C GLN A 19 -0.88 27.15 10.42
N ASP A 20 -1.62 26.13 10.87
CA ASP A 20 -1.25 25.25 11.99
C ASP A 20 -0.52 23.96 11.57
N GLY A 21 -0.28 23.76 10.27
CA GLY A 21 0.42 22.59 9.73
C GLY A 21 -0.38 21.81 8.68
N GLU A 22 0.06 20.59 8.38
CA GLU A 22 -0.61 19.70 7.43
C GLU A 22 -1.99 19.30 7.95
N PHE A 23 -3.05 19.61 7.19
CA PHE A 23 -4.43 19.43 7.65
C PHE A 23 -5.24 18.46 6.80
N PHE A 24 -4.76 18.12 5.60
CA PHE A 24 -5.52 17.34 4.64
C PHE A 24 -4.61 16.49 3.74
N LYS A 25 -5.04 15.25 3.49
CA LYS A 25 -4.47 14.32 2.51
C LYS A 25 -5.61 13.76 1.66
N SER A 26 -5.40 13.70 0.34
CA SER A 26 -6.36 13.11 -0.60
C SER A 26 -5.97 11.66 -0.87
N PHE A 27 -6.92 10.73 -0.71
CA PHE A 27 -6.73 9.30 -0.97
C PHE A 27 -7.72 8.82 -2.04
N ASN A 28 -7.37 7.73 -2.71
CA ASN A 28 -8.25 7.11 -3.71
C ASN A 28 -9.14 6.01 -3.09
N VAL A 29 -10.46 6.11 -3.30
CA VAL A 29 -11.42 5.08 -2.84
C VAL A 29 -11.24 3.72 -3.52
N LYS A 30 -10.67 3.67 -4.73
CA LYS A 30 -10.41 2.40 -5.42
C LYS A 30 -9.28 1.63 -4.73
N ASP A 31 -8.31 2.36 -4.18
CA ASP A 31 -7.15 1.79 -3.48
C ASP A 31 -7.54 1.23 -2.10
N GLY A 32 -8.53 1.80 -1.41
CA GLY A 32 -9.01 1.21 -0.16
C GLY A 32 -9.65 -0.17 -0.36
N LEU A 33 -10.36 -0.38 -1.47
CA LEU A 33 -10.85 -1.72 -1.84
C LEU A 33 -9.72 -2.75 -2.01
N ALA A 34 -8.55 -2.31 -2.46
CA ALA A 34 -7.38 -3.18 -2.62
C ALA A 34 -6.90 -3.72 -1.26
N ILE A 35 -6.99 -2.91 -0.20
CA ILE A 35 -6.63 -3.31 1.16
C ILE A 35 -7.62 -4.36 1.68
N GLU A 36 -8.93 -4.16 1.46
CA GLU A 36 -9.93 -5.18 1.78
C GLU A 36 -9.72 -6.47 0.97
N LEU A 37 -9.34 -6.36 -0.30
CA LEU A 37 -9.09 -7.52 -1.15
C LEU A 37 -7.90 -8.35 -0.68
N LEU A 38 -6.81 -7.71 -0.24
CA LEU A 38 -5.67 -8.39 0.39
C LEU A 38 -6.13 -9.14 1.65
N ARG A 39 -6.91 -8.48 2.50
CA ARG A 39 -7.46 -9.05 3.74
C ARG A 39 -8.38 -10.24 3.45
N ALA A 40 -9.22 -10.16 2.42
CA ALA A 40 -10.09 -11.26 1.99
C ALA A 40 -9.31 -12.50 1.52
N HIS A 41 -8.04 -12.35 1.16
CA HIS A 41 -7.11 -13.45 0.83
C HIS A 41 -6.12 -13.78 1.95
N GLY A 42 -6.31 -13.22 3.16
CA GLY A 42 -5.42 -13.45 4.29
C GLY A 42 -4.02 -12.84 4.12
N ILE A 43 -3.84 -11.92 3.18
CA ILE A 43 -2.58 -11.21 2.98
C ILE A 43 -2.58 -9.97 3.87
N LYS A 44 -1.60 -9.91 4.77
CA LYS A 44 -1.41 -8.74 5.63
C LYS A 44 -0.95 -7.52 4.84
N SER A 45 -1.41 -6.35 5.25
CA SER A 45 -1.04 -5.07 4.67
C SER A 45 -0.50 -4.10 5.72
N GLY A 46 0.33 -3.14 5.33
CA GLY A 46 0.82 -2.12 6.24
C GLY A 46 1.36 -0.87 5.55
N VAL A 47 1.59 0.17 6.35
CA VAL A 47 2.13 1.46 5.90
C VAL A 47 3.44 1.76 6.61
N ILE A 48 4.43 2.26 5.84
CA ILE A 48 5.63 2.90 6.37
C ILE A 48 5.79 4.28 5.72
N SER A 49 5.41 5.33 6.44
CA SER A 49 5.52 6.71 5.96
C SER A 49 6.58 7.50 6.73
N GLY A 50 7.31 8.34 5.99
CA GLY A 50 8.23 9.32 6.57
C GLY A 50 7.53 10.45 7.32
N LYS A 51 6.25 10.72 7.00
CA LYS A 51 5.43 11.75 7.65
C LYS A 51 4.47 11.13 8.66
N ALA A 52 4.02 11.95 9.59
CA ALA A 52 2.95 11.61 10.53
C ALA A 52 1.93 12.74 10.52
N SER A 53 0.65 12.38 10.44
CA SER A 53 -0.46 13.31 10.57
C SER A 53 -1.71 12.57 11.06
N SER A 54 -2.58 13.27 11.76
CA SER A 54 -3.85 12.70 12.23
C SER A 54 -4.73 12.22 11.09
N ALA A 55 -4.71 12.91 9.94
CA ALA A 55 -5.42 12.52 8.73
C ALA A 55 -4.92 11.16 8.19
N LEU A 56 -3.61 10.95 8.18
CA LEU A 56 -3.02 9.66 7.78
C LEU A 56 -3.41 8.56 8.77
N ASP A 57 -3.18 8.77 10.07
CA ASP A 57 -3.47 7.76 11.09
C ASP A 57 -4.94 7.34 11.06
N THR A 58 -5.85 8.31 10.91
CA THR A 58 -7.30 8.06 10.78
C THR A 58 -7.61 7.19 9.57
N ARG A 59 -7.08 7.54 8.38
CA ARG A 59 -7.35 6.78 7.17
C ARG A 59 -6.78 5.36 7.24
N CYS A 60 -5.57 5.21 7.78
CA CYS A 60 -4.98 3.88 7.95
C CYS A 60 -5.79 2.99 8.91
N GLN A 61 -6.34 3.57 9.98
CA GLN A 61 -7.23 2.86 10.91
C GLN A 61 -8.56 2.47 10.25
N GLN A 62 -9.18 3.38 9.49
CA GLN A 62 -10.42 3.11 8.74
C GLN A 62 -10.25 1.94 7.76
N LEU A 63 -9.15 1.94 7.00
CA LEU A 63 -8.82 0.86 6.07
C LEU A 63 -8.42 -0.45 6.78
N GLY A 64 -8.10 -0.38 8.07
CA GLY A 64 -7.78 -1.54 8.89
C GLY A 64 -6.47 -2.23 8.51
N PHE A 65 -5.41 -1.46 8.26
CA PHE A 65 -4.06 -1.98 8.05
C PHE A 65 -3.57 -2.78 9.28
N ASP A 66 -2.83 -3.87 9.05
CA ASP A 66 -2.22 -4.66 10.12
C ASP A 66 -1.05 -3.92 10.78
N GLU A 67 -0.31 -3.13 10.01
CA GLU A 67 0.83 -2.35 10.48
C GLU A 67 0.73 -0.89 10.05
N ILE A 68 0.95 0.03 10.98
CA ILE A 68 0.96 1.47 10.71
C ILE A 68 2.20 2.04 11.38
N ILE A 69 3.18 2.45 10.57
CA ILE A 69 4.40 3.14 11.02
C ILE A 69 4.46 4.50 10.32
N THR A 70 4.26 5.57 11.09
CA THR A 70 4.31 6.95 10.61
C THR A 70 5.46 7.72 11.25
N GLY A 71 5.89 8.81 10.62
CA GLY A 71 7.03 9.61 11.09
C GLY A 71 8.39 8.89 10.97
N CYS A 72 8.49 7.84 10.16
CA CYS A 72 9.65 6.98 10.03
C CYS A 72 10.48 7.34 8.80
N LYS A 73 11.45 8.25 8.97
CA LYS A 73 12.32 8.69 7.86
C LYS A 73 13.26 7.60 7.35
N ASN A 74 13.77 6.74 8.24
CA ASN A 74 14.59 5.59 7.86
C ASN A 74 13.74 4.32 7.93
N LYS A 75 13.22 3.90 6.77
CA LYS A 75 12.25 2.82 6.66
C LYS A 75 12.87 1.41 6.79
N LEU A 76 14.19 1.24 6.56
CA LEU A 76 14.85 -0.08 6.61
C LEU A 76 14.78 -0.75 8.00
N PRO A 77 15.13 -0.08 9.12
CA PRO A 77 14.94 -0.65 10.45
C PRO A 77 13.49 -1.02 10.75
N ALA A 78 12.53 -0.22 10.27
CA ALA A 78 11.11 -0.50 10.44
C ALA A 78 10.68 -1.77 9.68
N LEU A 79 11.12 -1.92 8.42
CA LEU A 79 10.94 -3.13 7.62
C LEU A 79 11.45 -4.38 8.36
N ILE A 80 12.68 -4.34 8.89
CA ILE A 80 13.25 -5.45 9.65
C ILE A 80 12.46 -5.74 10.94
N GLY A 81 11.96 -4.70 11.62
CA GLY A 81 11.07 -4.84 12.76
C GLY A 81 9.78 -5.58 12.42
N ILE A 82 9.16 -5.23 11.29
CA ILE A 82 7.97 -5.89 10.75
C ILE A 82 8.25 -7.36 10.45
N CYS A 83 9.35 -7.67 9.76
CA CYS A 83 9.77 -9.05 9.47
C CYS A 83 9.84 -9.90 10.75
N ARG A 84 10.45 -9.37 11.82
CA ARG A 84 10.53 -10.05 13.12
C ARG A 84 9.15 -10.23 13.77
N LYS A 85 8.33 -9.17 13.79
CA LYS A 85 6.98 -9.17 14.39
C LYS A 85 6.08 -10.21 13.76
N TYR A 86 6.09 -10.31 12.42
CA TYR A 86 5.23 -11.21 11.67
C TYR A 86 5.88 -12.55 11.31
N LYS A 87 7.15 -12.76 11.70
CA LYS A 87 7.95 -13.96 11.39
C LYS A 87 7.99 -14.26 9.89
N ILE A 88 8.22 -13.22 9.10
CA ILE A 88 8.36 -13.29 7.64
C ILE A 88 9.76 -12.81 7.23
N THR A 89 10.18 -13.21 6.04
CA THR A 89 11.43 -12.76 5.41
C THR A 89 11.16 -11.56 4.49
N THR A 90 12.21 -10.82 4.12
CA THR A 90 12.10 -9.67 3.21
C THR A 90 11.64 -10.09 1.81
N GLU A 91 11.97 -11.31 1.39
CA GLU A 91 11.53 -11.93 0.14
C GLU A 91 10.00 -12.19 0.10
N GLN A 92 9.34 -12.20 1.26
CA GLN A 92 7.88 -12.36 1.37
C GLN A 92 7.13 -11.03 1.47
N ILE A 93 7.83 -9.92 1.23
CA ILE A 93 7.28 -8.56 1.27
C ILE A 93 7.22 -8.01 -0.16
N ALA A 94 6.07 -7.43 -0.49
CA ALA A 94 5.96 -6.46 -1.56
C ALA A 94 5.98 -5.05 -0.96
N PHE A 95 6.75 -4.12 -1.54
CA PHE A 95 6.76 -2.72 -1.11
C PHE A 95 6.44 -1.77 -2.27
N LEU A 96 5.51 -0.84 -2.05
CA LEU A 96 5.13 0.19 -3.01
C LEU A 96 5.69 1.55 -2.56
N GLY A 97 6.52 2.19 -3.38
CA GLY A 97 7.16 3.49 -3.10
C GLY A 97 7.30 4.33 -4.37
N ASP A 98 7.55 5.63 -4.24
CA ASP A 98 7.57 6.56 -5.38
C ASP A 98 8.88 7.33 -5.55
N ASP A 99 9.73 7.41 -4.53
CA ASP A 99 10.89 8.31 -4.56
C ASP A 99 12.23 7.62 -4.27
N VAL A 100 13.32 8.36 -4.45
CA VAL A 100 14.71 7.91 -4.25
C VAL A 100 14.98 7.34 -2.86
N LEU A 101 14.23 7.79 -1.86
CA LEU A 101 14.38 7.35 -0.47
C LEU A 101 13.88 5.92 -0.25
N ASP A 102 13.09 5.38 -1.18
CA ASP A 102 12.56 4.02 -1.12
C ASP A 102 13.48 2.99 -1.79
N ILE A 103 14.46 3.42 -2.60
CA ILE A 103 15.38 2.53 -3.32
C ILE A 103 16.05 1.51 -2.38
N PRO A 104 16.56 1.87 -1.18
CA PRO A 104 17.13 0.87 -0.28
C PRO A 104 16.13 -0.21 0.15
N ILE A 105 14.84 0.10 0.22
CA ILE A 105 13.79 -0.90 0.44
C ILE A 105 13.58 -1.75 -0.80
N PHE A 106 13.49 -1.14 -2.00
CA PHE A 106 13.31 -1.88 -3.25
C PHE A 106 14.39 -2.95 -3.43
N GLU A 107 15.64 -2.61 -3.14
CA GLU A 107 16.79 -3.54 -3.21
C GLU A 107 16.74 -4.67 -2.17
N THR A 108 15.89 -4.56 -1.15
CA THR A 108 15.83 -5.49 -0.01
C THR A 108 14.63 -6.43 -0.09
N VAL A 109 13.48 -5.97 -0.59
CA VAL A 109 12.22 -6.75 -0.58
C VAL A 109 12.14 -7.72 -1.76
N GLY A 110 11.26 -8.73 -1.65
CA GLY A 110 11.07 -9.72 -2.72
C GLY A 110 10.30 -9.22 -3.93
N LEU A 111 9.57 -8.12 -3.79
CA LEU A 111 8.89 -7.45 -4.90
C LEU A 111 8.76 -5.95 -4.60
N SER A 112 9.24 -5.12 -5.50
CA SER A 112 9.10 -3.67 -5.42
C SER A 112 8.16 -3.16 -6.52
N ALA A 113 7.39 -2.13 -6.21
CA ALA A 113 6.45 -1.53 -7.14
C ALA A 113 6.45 0.00 -7.01
N ALA A 114 6.25 0.70 -8.13
CA ALA A 114 6.19 2.15 -8.16
C ALA A 114 5.06 2.67 -9.07
N PRO A 115 4.46 3.83 -8.75
CA PRO A 115 3.51 4.51 -9.61
C PRO A 115 4.17 5.03 -10.89
N ALA A 116 3.38 5.29 -11.93
CA ALA A 116 3.87 5.74 -13.24
C ALA A 116 4.63 7.08 -13.21
N ASP A 117 4.34 7.92 -12.22
CA ASP A 117 4.92 9.25 -12.01
C ASP A 117 5.97 9.29 -10.89
N ALA A 118 6.40 8.12 -10.39
CA ALA A 118 7.53 8.01 -9.47
C ALA A 118 8.80 8.66 -10.03
N HIS A 119 9.70 9.05 -9.13
CA HIS A 119 10.97 9.64 -9.51
C HIS A 119 11.73 8.73 -10.48
N SER A 120 12.35 9.32 -11.51
CA SER A 120 13.00 8.56 -12.59
C SER A 120 14.07 7.55 -12.13
N LEU A 121 14.70 7.78 -10.98
CA LEU A 121 15.64 6.84 -10.38
C LEU A 121 14.93 5.70 -9.63
N ALA A 122 13.80 5.96 -8.98
CA ALA A 122 12.97 4.92 -8.38
C ALA A 122 12.46 3.96 -9.47
N LEU A 123 11.96 4.50 -10.58
CA LEU A 123 11.50 3.72 -11.75
C LEU A 123 12.59 2.82 -12.36
N LYS A 124 13.87 3.18 -12.25
CA LYS A 124 14.99 2.36 -12.76
C LYS A 124 15.35 1.21 -11.84
N ASN A 125 14.95 1.27 -10.58
CA ASN A 125 15.37 0.37 -9.50
C ASN A 125 14.22 -0.49 -8.97
N VAL A 126 13.05 -0.45 -9.63
CA VAL A 126 11.84 -1.16 -9.20
C VAL A 126 11.55 -2.36 -10.10
N ASP A 127 10.93 -3.40 -9.56
CA ASP A 127 10.60 -4.63 -10.31
C ASP A 127 9.37 -4.43 -11.21
N TRP A 128 8.42 -3.61 -10.77
CA TRP A 128 7.18 -3.35 -11.50
C TRP A 128 6.79 -1.88 -11.44
N ILE A 129 6.41 -1.35 -12.60
CA ILE A 129 5.93 0.02 -12.74
C ILE A 129 4.44 -0.06 -13.11
N SER A 130 3.63 0.62 -12.32
CA SER A 130 2.20 0.81 -12.53
C SER A 130 1.91 1.58 -13.83
N SER A 131 0.77 1.30 -14.45
CA SER A 131 0.29 2.15 -15.56
C SER A 131 -0.40 3.43 -15.04
N LEU A 132 -0.78 3.43 -13.75
CA LEU A 132 -1.43 4.52 -13.05
C LEU A 132 -0.46 5.28 -12.13
N LYS A 133 -0.80 6.54 -11.86
CA LYS A 133 -0.06 7.43 -10.96
C LYS A 133 -0.40 7.20 -9.48
N GLY A 134 0.42 7.79 -8.61
CA GLY A 134 0.12 7.94 -7.18
C GLY A 134 -1.27 8.52 -6.94
N GLY A 135 -2.04 7.92 -6.04
CA GLY A 135 -3.38 8.41 -5.70
C GLY A 135 -4.44 8.27 -6.81
N GLU A 136 -4.12 7.62 -7.93
CA GLU A 136 -5.04 7.42 -9.06
C GLU A 136 -5.52 5.96 -9.22
N GLY A 137 -5.22 5.08 -8.26
CA GLY A 137 -5.62 3.67 -8.29
C GLY A 137 -4.45 2.68 -8.49
N MET A 138 -3.20 3.14 -8.35
CA MET A 138 -2.03 2.28 -8.58
C MET A 138 -2.00 1.09 -7.61
N VAL A 139 -2.39 1.29 -6.35
CA VAL A 139 -2.39 0.22 -5.34
C VAL A 139 -3.40 -0.86 -5.73
N ARG A 140 -4.56 -0.44 -6.23
CA ARG A 140 -5.57 -1.32 -6.78
C ARG A 140 -5.05 -2.12 -7.98
N GLU A 141 -4.41 -1.47 -8.93
CA GLU A 141 -3.81 -2.14 -10.09
C GLU A 141 -2.78 -3.19 -9.66
N PHE A 142 -1.90 -2.82 -8.73
CA PHE A 142 -0.87 -3.71 -8.19
C PHE A 142 -1.47 -4.94 -7.51
N VAL A 143 -2.45 -4.76 -6.62
CA VAL A 143 -3.06 -5.87 -5.87
C VAL A 143 -3.82 -6.82 -6.80
N ASP A 144 -4.53 -6.29 -7.79
CA ASP A 144 -5.22 -7.10 -8.80
C ASP A 144 -4.22 -7.96 -9.58
N LEU A 145 -3.10 -7.39 -10.01
CA LEU A 145 -2.04 -8.13 -10.69
C LEU A 145 -1.36 -9.15 -9.77
N LEU A 146 -1.01 -8.76 -8.55
CA LEU A 146 -0.35 -9.62 -7.57
C LEU A 146 -1.17 -10.89 -7.33
N LEU A 147 -2.47 -10.75 -7.05
CA LEU A 147 -3.35 -11.86 -6.73
C LEU A 147 -3.62 -12.75 -7.93
N THR A 148 -3.86 -12.16 -9.12
CA THR A 148 -4.06 -12.96 -10.34
C THR A 148 -2.83 -13.79 -10.68
N LYS A 149 -1.62 -13.22 -10.51
CA LYS A 149 -0.35 -13.93 -10.77
C LYS A 149 -0.03 -14.98 -9.71
N GLN A 150 -0.12 -14.65 -8.42
CA GLN A 150 0.22 -15.59 -7.34
C GLN A 150 -0.76 -16.77 -7.24
N LEU A 151 -2.05 -16.53 -7.48
CA LEU A 151 -3.08 -17.57 -7.34
C LEU A 151 -3.41 -18.29 -8.64
N HIS A 152 -2.84 -17.85 -9.77
CA HIS A 152 -3.17 -18.34 -11.11
C HIS A 152 -4.68 -18.31 -11.39
N LYS A 153 -5.32 -17.19 -11.05
CA LYS A 153 -6.78 -16.99 -11.11
C LYS A 153 -7.14 -15.77 -11.96
N THR A 154 -8.32 -15.79 -12.53
CA THR A 154 -8.92 -14.62 -13.19
C THR A 154 -9.34 -13.55 -12.17
N LEU A 155 -9.54 -12.31 -12.63
CA LEU A 155 -10.07 -11.23 -11.77
C LEU A 155 -11.38 -11.65 -11.11
N THR A 156 -12.33 -12.17 -11.89
CA THR A 156 -13.62 -12.63 -11.36
C THR A 156 -13.46 -13.63 -10.21
N GLU A 157 -12.46 -14.50 -10.25
CA GLU A 157 -12.20 -15.49 -9.20
C GLU A 157 -11.56 -14.91 -7.96
N ILE A 158 -10.60 -13.98 -8.09
CA ILE A 158 -10.01 -13.33 -6.91
C ILE A 158 -11.04 -12.45 -6.19
N TYR A 159 -12.03 -11.87 -6.88
CA TYR A 159 -13.07 -11.08 -6.21
C TYR A 159 -14.17 -11.91 -5.53
N LYS A 160 -14.24 -13.24 -5.76
CA LYS A 160 -15.30 -14.09 -5.18
C LYS A 160 -15.45 -13.96 -3.67
N PRO A 161 -14.37 -14.00 -2.85
CA PRO A 161 -14.51 -13.87 -1.39
C PRO A 161 -15.16 -12.56 -0.97
N LEU A 162 -14.74 -11.45 -1.57
CA LEU A 162 -15.30 -10.12 -1.29
C LEU A 162 -16.75 -9.98 -1.76
N LEU A 163 -17.06 -10.48 -2.96
CA LEU A 163 -18.43 -10.48 -3.48
C LEU A 163 -19.36 -11.37 -2.64
N ASN A 164 -18.85 -12.46 -2.07
CA ASN A 164 -19.63 -13.31 -1.18
C ASN A 164 -19.94 -12.61 0.15
N LYS A 165 -19.00 -11.87 0.73
CA LYS A 165 -19.27 -11.03 1.91
C LYS A 165 -20.42 -10.07 1.66
N ILE A 166 -20.39 -9.36 0.53
CA ILE A 166 -21.46 -8.42 0.14
C ILE A 166 -22.81 -9.14 0.01
N ARG A 167 -22.84 -10.31 -0.65
CA ARG A 167 -24.08 -11.10 -0.79
C ARG A 167 -24.64 -11.61 0.54
N LEU A 168 -23.79 -11.77 1.54
CA LEU A 168 -24.13 -12.23 2.89
C LEU A 168 -24.39 -11.07 3.86
N ASP A 169 -24.32 -9.82 3.40
CA ASP A 169 -24.41 -8.60 4.21
C ASP A 169 -23.33 -8.52 5.31
N ASP A 170 -22.19 -9.20 5.10
CA ASP A 170 -21.02 -9.17 5.99
C ASP A 170 -20.07 -8.04 5.58
N VAL A 171 -20.53 -6.80 5.76
CA VAL A 171 -19.85 -5.59 5.28
C VAL A 171 -19.43 -4.64 6.39
N ALA A 172 -19.57 -5.03 7.66
CA ALA A 172 -19.27 -4.16 8.81
C ALA A 172 -17.81 -3.68 8.87
N THR A 173 -16.88 -4.44 8.27
CA THR A 173 -15.45 -4.08 8.20
C THR A 173 -15.03 -3.57 6.81
N LEU A 174 -15.96 -3.46 5.86
CA LEU A 174 -15.65 -3.11 4.49
C LEU A 174 -15.56 -1.59 4.36
N GLU A 175 -14.33 -1.10 4.25
CA GLU A 175 -14.03 0.31 3.98
C GLU A 175 -13.47 0.45 2.56
N GLN A 176 -13.86 1.53 1.87
CA GLN A 176 -13.36 1.91 0.55
C GLN A 176 -12.48 3.16 0.64
#